data_AF-A0AAV7YD29-F1
#
_entry.id   AF-A0AAV7YD29-F1
#
_cell.length_a   1.000
_cell.length_b   1.000
_cell.length_c   1.000
_cell.angle_alpha   90.00
_cell.angle_beta   90.00
_cell.angle_gamma   90.00
#
_symmetry.space_group_name_H-M   'P 1'
#
loop_
_entity.id
_entity.type
_entity.pdbx_description
1 polymer ?
#
loop_
_entity_poly.entity_id
_entity_poly.type
_entity_poly.pdbx_seq_one_letter_code
_entity_poly.pdbx_strand_id
1 'polypeptide(L)'
;MYLSNISVLSQIGLGGKTGLIIDCGYDCTFLVPVYEYHIIRNKKAIKKIDVGGRDLTDYLIKMLNKRGNNFTTSFADRQIVRDIKESLGYVALDFDKEMITTKKSSSIEELRTSYWTSCRSGQRKIQMLRASLPTIPH
;
A
#
# COMPACT_ATOMS: atom_id res chain seq x y z
N MET A 1 -29.90 -8.87 16.67
CA MET A 1 -28.66 -8.41 15.98
C MET A 1 -27.69 -7.94 17.05
N TYR A 2 -26.44 -8.40 17.05
CA TYR A 2 -25.40 -8.01 18.03
C TYR A 2 -24.33 -7.19 17.32
N LEU A 3 -24.00 -6.01 17.84
CA LEU A 3 -22.97 -5.12 17.31
C LEU A 3 -21.77 -5.13 18.26
N SER A 4 -20.58 -5.39 17.72
CA SER A 4 -19.33 -5.47 18.49
C SER A 4 -18.23 -4.68 17.82
N ASN A 5 -17.25 -4.26 18.63
CA ASN A 5 -16.06 -3.60 18.14
C ASN A 5 -15.09 -4.63 17.53
N ILE A 6 -14.63 -4.37 16.32
CA ILE A 6 -13.76 -5.27 15.57
C ILE A 6 -12.43 -5.54 16.28
N SER A 7 -11.91 -4.57 17.03
CA SER A 7 -10.67 -4.71 17.81
C SER A 7 -10.83 -5.67 18.99
N VAL A 8 -12.02 -5.73 19.60
CA VAL A 8 -12.27 -6.68 20.69
C VAL A 8 -12.42 -8.09 20.11
N LEU A 9 -13.08 -8.21 18.95
CA LEU A 9 -13.23 -9.49 18.26
C LEU A 9 -11.89 -10.07 17.81
N SER A 10 -10.98 -9.24 17.28
CA SER A 10 -9.64 -9.70 16.89
C SER A 10 -8.82 -10.16 18.09
N GLN A 11 -8.89 -9.44 19.21
CA GLN A 11 -8.20 -9.82 20.45
C GLN A 11 -8.72 -11.15 21.02
N ILE A 12 -10.04 -11.35 20.99
CA ILE A 12 -10.66 -12.62 21.40
C ILE A 12 -10.23 -13.76 20.47
N GLY A 13 -10.17 -13.51 19.16
CA GLY A 13 -9.68 -14.49 18.18
C GLY A 13 -8.22 -14.91 18.39
N LEU A 14 -7.39 -14.02 18.92
CA LEU A 14 -6.00 -14.30 19.29
C LEU A 14 -5.86 -15.00 20.67
N GLY A 15 -6.96 -15.17 21.42
CA GLY A 15 -6.94 -15.79 22.76
C GLY A 15 -6.36 -14.90 23.86
N GLY A 16 -6.10 -13.62 23.58
CA GLY A 16 -5.56 -12.67 24.54
C GLY A 16 -6.65 -11.97 25.36
N LYS A 17 -6.37 -11.69 26.64
CA LYS A 17 -7.29 -10.91 27.51
C LYS A 17 -7.04 -9.41 27.45
N THR A 18 -5.77 -9.03 27.34
CA THR A 18 -5.29 -7.65 27.41
C THR A 18 -4.25 -7.44 26.31
N GLY A 19 -4.29 -6.29 25.66
CA GLY A 19 -3.39 -5.96 24.56
C GLY A 19 -3.71 -4.61 23.91
N LEU A 20 -2.78 -4.12 23.09
CA LEU A 20 -3.02 -2.98 22.22
C LEU A 20 -3.31 -3.49 20.82
N ILE A 21 -4.51 -3.22 20.32
CA ILE A 21 -4.89 -3.57 18.96
C ILE A 21 -4.64 -2.38 18.05
N ILE A 22 -3.97 -2.65 16.94
CA ILE A 22 -3.76 -1.68 15.85
C ILE A 22 -4.50 -2.24 14.65
N ASP A 23 -5.56 -1.54 14.23
CA ASP A 23 -6.37 -1.91 13.07
C ASP A 23 -6.13 -0.92 11.94
N CYS A 24 -5.55 -1.39 10.84
CA CYS A 24 -5.18 -0.59 9.69
C CYS A 24 -6.19 -0.80 8.57
N GLY A 25 -7.11 0.15 8.41
CA GLY A 25 -8.16 0.10 7.40
C GLY A 25 -7.83 0.83 6.09
N TYR A 26 -8.85 0.98 5.25
CA TYR A 26 -8.73 1.69 3.98
C TYR A 26 -8.58 3.21 4.17
N ASP A 27 -9.40 3.85 5.00
CA ASP A 27 -9.37 5.31 5.20
C ASP A 27 -8.67 5.75 6.49
N CYS A 28 -8.60 4.88 7.50
CA CYS A 28 -8.04 5.23 8.80
C CYS A 28 -7.45 4.04 9.52
N THR A 29 -6.57 4.35 10.46
CA THR A 29 -5.93 3.39 11.35
C THR A 29 -6.36 3.69 12.79
N PHE A 30 -6.78 2.67 13.52
CA PHE A 30 -7.21 2.78 14.91
C PHE A 30 -6.21 2.11 15.85
N LEU A 31 -5.91 2.75 16.97
CA LEU A 31 -5.22 2.16 18.10
C LEU A 31 -6.21 2.05 19.26
N VAL A 32 -6.53 0.81 19.61
CA VAL A 32 -7.55 0.48 20.61
C VAL A 32 -6.90 -0.36 21.71
N PRO A 33 -6.67 0.21 22.91
CA PRO A 33 -6.22 -0.57 24.05
C PRO A 33 -7.38 -1.37 24.65
N VAL A 34 -7.16 -2.67 24.82
CA VAL A 34 -8.09 -3.63 25.43
C VAL A 34 -7.49 -4.18 26.71
N TYR A 35 -8.26 -4.18 27.79
CA TYR A 35 -7.90 -4.75 29.07
C TYR A 35 -9.03 -5.66 29.56
N GLU A 36 -8.73 -6.94 29.80
CA GLU A 36 -9.71 -7.95 30.23
C GLU A 36 -11.01 -7.93 29.41
N TYR A 37 -10.88 -7.95 28.08
CA TYR A 37 -11.99 -7.87 27.11
C TYR A 37 -12.79 -6.56 27.10
N HIS A 38 -12.39 -5.58 27.91
CA HIS A 38 -12.99 -4.26 27.94
C HIS A 38 -12.09 -3.26 27.24
N ILE A 39 -12.68 -2.45 26.37
CA ILE A 39 -11.98 -1.31 25.79
C ILE A 39 -11.80 -0.26 26.88
N ILE A 40 -10.59 0.26 27.03
CA ILE A 40 -10.35 1.41 27.90
C ILE A 40 -11.01 2.63 27.25
N ARG A 41 -12.20 3.00 27.72
CA ARG A 41 -13.06 4.03 27.10
C ARG A 41 -12.60 5.46 27.34
N ASN A 42 -11.48 5.67 28.03
CA ASN A 42 -10.93 7.00 28.23
C ASN A 42 -10.64 7.64 26.85
N LYS A 43 -11.21 8.82 26.60
CA LYS A 43 -11.13 9.50 25.28
C LYS A 43 -9.69 9.78 24.81
N LYS A 44 -8.72 9.82 25.74
CA LYS A 44 -7.28 9.95 25.44
C LYS A 44 -6.59 8.62 25.07
N ALA A 45 -7.17 7.48 25.41
CA ALA A 45 -6.55 6.16 25.25
C ALA A 45 -6.76 5.59 23.85
N ILE A 46 -7.89 5.89 23.20
CA ILE A 46 -8.17 5.49 21.82
C ILE A 46 -7.60 6.56 20.89
N LYS A 47 -6.69 6.17 20.00
CA LYS A 47 -6.14 7.07 18.97
C LYS A 47 -6.65 6.65 17.61
N LYS A 48 -7.14 7.63 16.86
CA LYS A 48 -7.44 7.49 15.43
C LYS A 48 -6.39 8.27 14.65
N ILE A 49 -5.81 7.62 13.66
CA ILE A 49 -4.91 8.23 12.69
C ILE A 49 -5.65 8.20 11.35
N ASP A 50 -5.86 9.37 10.75
CA ASP A 50 -6.47 9.51 9.42
C ASP A 50 -5.43 9.24 8.32
N VAL A 51 -4.77 8.09 8.43
CA VAL A 51 -3.86 7.54 7.43
C VAL A 51 -4.27 6.09 7.22
N GLY A 52 -4.50 5.72 5.96
CA GLY A 52 -4.91 4.36 5.60
C GLY A 52 -4.41 3.90 4.24
N GLY A 53 -4.96 2.78 3.78
CA GLY A 53 -4.67 2.22 2.47
C GLY A 53 -4.98 3.15 1.29
N ARG A 54 -5.93 4.08 1.45
CA ARG A 54 -6.29 5.09 0.45
C ARG A 54 -5.16 6.08 0.21
N ASP A 55 -4.57 6.61 1.28
CA ASP A 55 -3.48 7.59 1.18
C ASP A 55 -2.25 6.98 0.51
N LEU A 56 -1.98 5.69 0.80
CA LEU A 56 -0.92 4.94 0.14
C LEU A 56 -1.20 4.76 -1.37
N THR A 57 -2.44 4.44 -1.74
CA THR A 57 -2.81 4.32 -3.15
C THR A 57 -2.72 5.67 -3.87
N ASP A 58 -3.20 6.76 -3.25
CA ASP A 58 -3.11 8.11 -3.82
C ASP A 58 -1.66 8.60 -3.93
N TYR A 59 -0.80 8.24 -2.98
CA TYR A 59 0.64 8.52 -3.04
C TYR A 59 1.30 7.75 -4.19
N LEU A 60 0.95 6.48 -4.39
CA LEU A 60 1.48 5.67 -5.48
C LEU A 60 1.06 6.22 -6.86
N ILE A 61 -0.18 6.68 -7.01
CA ILE A 61 -0.66 7.35 -8.23
C ILE A 61 0.17 8.60 -8.51
N LYS A 62 0.41 9.45 -7.49
CA LYS A 62 1.24 10.65 -7.64
C LYS A 62 2.68 10.31 -8.06
N MET A 63 3.27 9.23 -7.54
CA MET A 63 4.61 8.78 -7.93
C MET A 63 4.66 8.24 -9.36
N LEU A 64 3.63 7.50 -9.79
CA LEU A 64 3.54 7.00 -11.16
C LEU A 64 3.33 8.12 -12.18
N ASN A 65 2.51 9.12 -11.84
CA ASN A 65 2.30 10.29 -12.68
C ASN A 65 3.59 11.12 -12.87
N LYS A 66 4.42 11.24 -11.83
CA LYS A 66 5.74 11.89 -11.94
C LYS A 66 6.71 11.16 -12.87
N ARG A 67 6.56 9.84 -13.05
CA ARG A 67 7.40 9.02 -13.95
C ARG A 67 6.90 8.99 -15.40
N GLY A 68 5.86 9.77 -15.72
CA GLY A 68 5.33 9.88 -17.09
C GLY A 68 4.15 8.94 -17.40
N ASN A 69 3.65 8.18 -16.41
CA ASN A 69 2.46 7.36 -16.61
C ASN A 69 1.22 8.22 -16.30
N ASN A 70 0.42 8.54 -17.31
CA ASN A 70 -0.81 9.32 -17.11
C ASN A 70 -1.94 8.43 -16.57
N PHE A 71 -1.90 8.09 -15.27
CA PHE A 71 -3.05 7.48 -14.61
C PHE A 71 -4.06 8.56 -14.25
N THR A 72 -5.30 8.40 -14.70
CA THR A 72 -6.39 9.28 -14.29
C THR A 72 -6.88 8.88 -12.90
N THR A 73 -7.53 9.80 -12.16
CA THR A 73 -8.16 9.50 -10.85
C THR A 73 -9.44 8.63 -10.99
N SER A 74 -9.62 7.96 -12.12
CA SER A 74 -10.77 7.11 -12.43
C SER A 74 -10.82 5.89 -11.51
N PHE A 75 -12.02 5.38 -11.24
CA PHE A 75 -12.22 4.25 -10.33
C PHE A 75 -11.46 2.99 -10.80
N ALA A 76 -11.44 2.72 -12.11
CA ALA A 76 -10.72 1.59 -12.70
C ALA A 76 -9.20 1.68 -12.50
N ASP A 77 -8.62 2.87 -12.72
CA ASP A 77 -7.18 3.10 -12.57
C ASP A 77 -6.75 2.94 -11.10
N ARG A 78 -7.56 3.43 -10.15
CA ARG A 78 -7.31 3.24 -8.72
C ARG A 78 -7.33 1.77 -8.31
N GLN A 79 -8.16 0.95 -8.94
CA GLN A 79 -8.23 -0.48 -8.65
C GLN A 79 -6.97 -1.19 -9.14
N ILE A 80 -6.50 -0.88 -10.35
CA ILE A 80 -5.23 -1.41 -10.87
C ILE A 80 -4.06 -1.03 -9.94
N VAL A 81 -4.02 0.23 -9.47
CA VAL A 81 -2.95 0.67 -8.54
C VAL A 81 -3.08 0.01 -7.18
N ARG A 82 -4.29 -0.32 -6.71
CA ARG A 82 -4.49 -1.12 -5.50
C ARG A 82 -3.94 -2.53 -5.68
N ASP A 83 -4.23 -3.19 -6.80
CA ASP A 83 -3.73 -4.54 -7.09
C ASP A 83 -2.19 -4.55 -7.15
N ILE A 84 -1.59 -3.51 -7.74
CA ILE A 84 -0.13 -3.32 -7.77
C ILE A 84 0.42 -3.15 -6.35
N LYS A 85 -0.23 -2.30 -5.54
CA LYS A 85 0.17 -2.06 -4.14
C LYS A 85 0.12 -3.35 -3.32
N GLU A 86 -0.91 -4.17 -3.50
CA GLU A 86 -1.09 -5.43 -2.78
C GLU A 86 -0.14 -6.53 -3.27
N SER A 87 0.22 -6.52 -4.57
CA SER A 87 1.10 -7.52 -5.16
C SER A 87 2.60 -7.23 -4.94
N LEU A 88 3.00 -5.96 -4.96
CA LEU A 88 4.41 -5.55 -4.93
C LEU A 88 4.79 -4.73 -3.70
N GLY A 89 3.83 -4.35 -2.86
CA GLY A 89 4.08 -3.55 -1.67
C GLY A 89 4.77 -4.35 -0.57
N TYR A 90 5.82 -3.76 -0.01
CA TYR A 90 6.44 -4.25 1.21
C TYR A 90 6.93 -3.06 2.05
N VAL A 91 7.14 -3.31 3.35
CA VAL A 91 7.68 -2.32 4.28
C VAL A 91 9.16 -2.63 4.49
N ALA A 92 10.01 -1.67 4.15
CA ALA A 92 11.44 -1.70 4.42
C ALA A 92 11.71 -1.77 5.93
N LEU A 93 12.64 -2.63 6.36
CA LEU A 93 13.13 -2.61 7.75
C LEU A 93 14.04 -1.39 7.99
N ASP A 94 14.93 -1.13 7.04
CA ASP A 94 15.89 -0.01 7.05
C ASP A 94 15.70 0.86 5.79
N PHE A 95 14.97 1.97 5.93
CA PHE A 95 14.61 2.85 4.81
C PHE A 95 15.83 3.42 4.08
N ASP A 96 16.82 3.93 4.81
CA ASP A 96 17.98 4.62 4.21
C ASP A 96 18.87 3.68 3.40
N LYS A 97 19.08 2.46 3.91
CA LYS A 97 19.90 1.44 3.24
C LYS A 97 19.22 0.98 1.95
N GLU A 98 17.92 0.68 1.99
CA GLU A 98 17.18 0.24 0.81
C GLU A 98 17.07 1.33 -0.25
N MET A 99 16.94 2.60 0.14
CA MET A 99 16.89 3.71 -0.82
C MET A 99 18.21 3.85 -1.60
N ILE A 100 19.36 3.64 -0.95
CA ILE A 100 20.68 3.68 -1.60
C ILE A 100 20.84 2.48 -2.55
N THR A 101 20.44 1.29 -2.12
CA THR A 101 20.50 0.08 -2.94
C THR A 101 19.60 0.18 -4.16
N THR A 102 18.36 0.67 -4.01
CA THR A 102 17.41 0.83 -5.11
C THR A 102 17.89 1.82 -6.17
N LYS A 103 18.59 2.89 -5.77
CA LYS A 103 19.21 3.84 -6.72
C LYS A 103 20.38 3.22 -7.50
N LYS A 104 21.01 2.18 -6.96
CA LYS A 104 22.16 1.49 -7.57
C LYS A 104 21.75 0.28 -8.42
N SER A 105 20.66 -0.39 -8.07
CA SER A 105 20.18 -1.58 -8.77
C SER A 105 19.13 -1.25 -9.82
N SER A 106 19.52 -1.17 -11.09
CA SER A 106 18.61 -1.16 -12.25
C SER A 106 17.81 -2.46 -12.41
N SER A 107 18.23 -3.54 -11.74
CA SER A 107 17.65 -4.89 -11.83
C SER A 107 16.25 -5.01 -11.21
N ILE A 108 15.89 -4.15 -10.25
CA ILE A 108 14.56 -4.15 -9.61
C ILE A 108 13.51 -3.53 -10.57
N GLU A 109 13.93 -2.63 -11.46
CA GLU A 109 13.05 -2.02 -12.46
C GLU A 109 12.60 -3.05 -13.52
N GLU A 110 13.49 -3.97 -13.94
CA GLU A 110 13.24 -4.97 -14.99
C GLU A 110 12.26 -6.09 -14.59
N LEU A 111 12.30 -6.52 -13.33
CA LEU A 111 11.30 -7.46 -12.78
C LEU A 111 9.89 -6.81 -12.73
N ARG A 112 9.83 -5.49 -12.51
CA ARG A 112 8.55 -4.75 -12.42
C ARG A 112 7.91 -4.54 -13.79
N THR A 113 8.70 -4.35 -14.86
CA THR A 113 8.18 -4.25 -16.23
C THR A 113 7.63 -5.57 -16.76
N SER A 114 8.24 -6.70 -16.38
CA SER A 114 7.82 -8.03 -16.86
C SER A 114 6.43 -8.44 -16.35
N TYR A 115 6.14 -8.20 -15.05
CA TYR A 115 4.80 -8.37 -14.49
C TYR A 115 3.78 -7.39 -15.10
N TRP A 116 4.20 -6.16 -15.40
CA TRP A 116 3.35 -5.13 -16.00
C TRP A 116 2.92 -5.49 -17.45
N THR A 117 3.81 -6.07 -18.27
CA THR A 117 3.46 -6.57 -19.60
C THR A 117 2.56 -7.80 -19.57
N SER A 118 2.67 -8.65 -18.54
CA SER A 118 1.82 -9.84 -18.37
C SER A 118 0.39 -9.49 -17.93
N CYS A 119 0.21 -8.53 -17.02
CA CYS A 119 -1.15 -8.04 -16.69
C CYS A 119 -1.82 -7.31 -17.87
N ARG A 120 -1.05 -6.68 -18.77
CA ARG A 120 -1.58 -6.03 -19.98
C ARG A 120 -1.91 -6.99 -21.13
N SER A 121 -1.45 -8.25 -21.10
CA SER A 121 -1.76 -9.22 -22.16
C SER A 121 -3.20 -9.75 -22.09
N GLY A 122 -3.97 -9.37 -21.06
CA GLY A 122 -5.38 -9.74 -20.92
C GLY A 122 -6.33 -9.05 -21.92
N GLN A 123 -6.08 -7.81 -22.35
CA GLN A 123 -6.81 -7.17 -23.46
C GLN A 123 -5.99 -6.09 -24.18
N ARG A 124 -5.82 -6.31 -25.50
CA ARG A 124 -5.51 -5.33 -26.58
C ARG A 124 -4.10 -4.67 -26.56
N LYS A 125 -3.18 -5.36 -27.24
CA LYS A 125 -2.21 -4.88 -28.24
C LYS A 125 -2.04 -3.34 -28.32
N ILE A 126 -1.03 -2.78 -27.64
CA ILE A 126 -0.37 -1.53 -28.07
C ILE A 126 1.15 -1.71 -27.91
N GLN A 127 1.79 -1.90 -29.06
CA GLN A 127 3.22 -1.73 -29.25
C GLN A 127 3.50 -0.23 -29.39
N MET A 128 3.97 0.42 -28.33
CA MET A 128 4.65 1.73 -28.41
C MET A 128 5.17 2.15 -27.01
N LEU A 129 6.43 1.83 -26.73
CA LEU A 129 7.45 2.75 -26.18
C LEU A 129 8.72 1.93 -25.88
N ARG A 130 9.43 1.55 -26.95
CA ARG A 130 10.84 1.10 -26.87
C ARG A 130 11.73 1.98 -27.75
N ALA A 131 11.27 3.19 -28.09
CA ALA A 131 11.98 4.12 -28.94
C ALA A 131 11.95 5.52 -28.30
N SER A 132 12.99 5.83 -27.51
CA SER A 132 13.62 7.16 -27.36
C SER A 132 14.49 7.20 -26.09
N LEU A 133 15.55 6.41 -26.07
CA LEU A 133 16.77 6.79 -25.35
C LEU A 133 17.81 7.08 -26.43
N PRO A 134 18.14 8.36 -26.71
CA PRO A 134 19.33 8.67 -27.49
C PRO A 134 20.54 8.21 -26.69
N THR A 135 21.35 7.37 -27.33
CA THR A 135 22.73 7.10 -26.94
C THR A 135 23.48 8.42 -26.80
N ILE A 136 24.03 8.68 -25.62
CA ILE A 136 25.01 9.74 -25.40
C ILE A 136 26.36 9.20 -25.90
N PRO A 137 27.00 9.78 -26.93
CA PRO A 137 28.37 9.44 -27.28
C PRO A 137 29.35 10.27 -26.43
N HIS A 138 30.29 9.54 -25.82
CA HIS A 138 31.57 9.95 -25.20
C HIS A 138 31.57 11.03 -24.12
#